data_AF-A0A8E2J946-F1
#
_entry.id   AF-A0A8E2J946-F1
#
_cell.length_a   1.000
_cell.length_b   1.000
_cell.length_c   1.000
_cell.angle_alpha   90.00
_cell.angle_beta   90.00
_cell.angle_gamma   90.00
#
_symmetry.space_group_name_H-M   'P 1'
#
loop_
_entity.id
_entity.type
_entity.pdbx_description
1 polymer ?
#
loop_
_entity_poly.entity_id
_entity_poly.type
_entity_poly.pdbx_seq_one_letter_code
_entity_poly.pdbx_strand_id
1 'polypeptide(L)'
;WELRALRKMLKAAKGLTNFTILDFLKKHLLGTKLIFVLGKTGTGKTSLLQELVGQDLHVGHSLESGTRHYEVIPALIHGEKYLFVDTAGFGARDMDDKSNFENIMSCLVAFGPFVTIAGVLFLHSSKEDRMTNDEVKTVQWLQCFCGPEFFQNITIVTTKWDTYNSKSFQRAREQLQNLTNGEDIGAILHPPDPYVGASLYNHGIPGGGVSDSWGDPLDIDDDRSERAAEIGKVIQQLHRNPAPAQLQVNREMEEGKDIMETTAAKAL
;
A
#
# COMPACT_ATOMS: atom_id res chain seq x y z
N TRP A 1 -17.62 2.04 11.48
CA TRP A 1 -17.22 1.60 12.85
C TRP A 1 -16.10 2.47 13.46
N GLU A 2 -15.13 2.91 12.64
CA GLU A 2 -13.92 3.65 13.04
C GLU A 2 -14.19 4.88 13.94
N LEU A 3 -15.17 5.71 13.60
CA LEU A 3 -15.50 6.90 14.42
C LEU A 3 -15.99 6.53 15.83
N ARG A 4 -16.69 5.39 15.98
CA ARG A 4 -17.11 4.89 17.29
C ARG A 4 -15.91 4.35 18.08
N ALA A 5 -15.01 3.61 17.42
CA ALA A 5 -13.77 3.11 18.00
C ALA A 5 -12.85 4.25 18.47
N LEU A 6 -12.61 5.25 17.61
CA LEU A 6 -11.83 6.44 17.95
C LEU A 6 -12.44 7.21 19.13
N ARG A 7 -13.76 7.42 19.14
CA ARG A 7 -14.44 8.05 20.29
C ARG A 7 -14.28 7.26 21.58
N LYS A 8 -14.27 5.91 21.52
CA LYS A 8 -14.04 5.05 22.68
C LYS A 8 -12.61 5.21 23.19
N MET A 9 -11.61 5.23 22.31
CA MET A 9 -10.20 5.49 22.68
C MET A 9 -10.01 6.86 23.31
N LEU A 10 -10.59 7.91 22.70
CA LEU A 10 -10.52 9.28 23.21
C LEU A 10 -11.18 9.43 24.59
N LYS A 11 -12.33 8.76 24.81
CA LYS A 11 -12.96 8.69 26.14
C LYS A 11 -12.10 7.95 27.17
N ALA A 12 -11.44 6.87 26.76
CA ALA A 12 -10.57 6.08 27.64
C ALA A 12 -9.28 6.81 28.02
N ALA A 13 -8.76 7.66 27.13
CA ALA A 13 -7.54 8.44 27.34
C ALA A 13 -7.68 9.53 28.44
N LYS A 14 -8.88 9.74 29.02
CA LYS A 14 -9.19 10.74 30.07
C LYS A 14 -8.70 12.17 29.79
N GLY A 15 -8.29 12.47 28.56
CA GLY A 15 -7.82 13.78 28.13
C GLY A 15 -8.96 14.61 27.53
N LEU A 16 -8.83 15.94 27.65
CA LEU A 16 -9.67 16.94 26.98
C LEU A 16 -9.46 16.90 25.45
N THR A 17 -9.76 15.79 24.77
CA THR A 17 -10.02 15.84 23.33
C THR A 17 -11.46 16.31 23.14
N ASN A 18 -11.61 17.61 23.39
CA ASN A 18 -12.82 18.36 23.15
C ASN A 18 -13.15 18.28 21.66
N PHE A 19 -14.43 18.33 21.28
CA PHE A 19 -14.88 18.25 19.89
C PHE A 19 -14.06 19.13 18.91
N THR A 20 -13.45 20.21 19.41
CA THR A 20 -12.46 21.06 18.74
C THR A 20 -11.31 20.32 18.05
N ILE A 21 -10.70 19.30 18.67
CA ILE A 21 -9.60 18.55 18.02
C ILE A 21 -10.14 17.69 16.89
N LEU A 22 -11.29 17.05 17.10
CA LEU A 22 -11.95 16.27 16.05
C LEU A 22 -12.38 17.17 14.89
N ASP A 23 -12.88 18.36 15.17
CA ASP A 23 -13.27 19.35 14.17
C ASP A 23 -12.06 19.90 13.41
N PHE A 24 -10.97 20.19 14.11
CA PHE A 24 -9.70 20.56 13.49
C PHE A 24 -9.18 19.46 12.55
N LEU A 25 -9.11 18.21 13.02
CA LEU A 25 -8.66 17.09 12.19
C LEU A 25 -9.57 16.90 10.98
N LYS A 26 -10.90 16.92 11.17
CA LYS A 26 -11.85 16.89 10.06
C LYS A 26 -11.58 18.00 9.05
N LYS A 27 -11.48 19.24 9.51
CA LYS A 27 -11.30 20.41 8.66
C LYS A 27 -9.99 20.34 7.86
N HIS A 28 -8.90 19.89 8.47
CA HIS A 28 -7.58 19.91 7.84
C HIS A 28 -7.26 18.65 7.02
N LEU A 29 -7.87 17.51 7.37
CA LEU A 29 -7.73 16.23 6.65
C LEU A 29 -8.85 15.98 5.64
N LEU A 30 -9.89 16.82 5.58
CA LEU A 30 -10.94 16.68 4.56
C LEU A 30 -10.33 16.66 3.15
N GLY A 31 -10.74 15.66 2.35
CA GLY A 31 -10.25 15.45 0.99
C GLY A 31 -8.89 14.77 0.89
N THR A 32 -8.24 14.48 2.02
CA THR A 32 -7.00 13.69 2.08
C THR A 32 -7.28 12.22 1.79
N LYS A 33 -6.38 11.60 1.03
CA LYS A 33 -6.47 10.21 0.57
C LYS A 33 -5.42 9.37 1.29
N LEU A 34 -5.84 8.29 1.93
CA LEU A 34 -4.96 7.36 2.63
C LEU A 34 -4.65 6.17 1.73
N ILE A 35 -3.36 5.86 1.55
CA ILE A 35 -2.90 4.73 0.74
C ILE A 35 -1.97 3.88 1.61
N PHE A 36 -2.26 2.59 1.73
CA PHE A 36 -1.36 1.65 2.41
C PHE A 36 -0.26 1.20 1.46
N VAL A 37 0.98 1.12 1.95
CA VAL A 37 2.13 0.65 1.18
C VAL A 37 2.62 -0.64 1.84
N LEU A 38 2.42 -1.75 1.14
CA LEU A 38 2.64 -3.10 1.62
C LEU A 38 3.66 -3.83 0.76
N GLY A 39 4.22 -4.92 1.28
CA GLY A 39 5.16 -5.78 0.59
C GLY A 39 6.36 -6.11 1.48
N LYS A 40 7.07 -7.17 1.12
CA LYS A 40 8.19 -7.71 1.89
C LYS A 40 9.30 -6.67 2.13
N THR A 41 10.12 -6.89 3.17
CA THR A 41 11.30 -6.05 3.42
C THR A 41 12.26 -6.10 2.22
N GLY A 42 12.79 -4.94 1.84
CA GLY A 42 13.73 -4.83 0.73
C GLY A 42 13.10 -4.74 -0.67
N THR A 43 11.77 -4.70 -0.80
CA THR A 43 11.09 -4.50 -2.11
C THR A 43 11.12 -3.04 -2.59
N GLY A 44 11.63 -2.10 -1.78
CA GLY A 44 11.80 -0.70 -2.19
C GLY A 44 10.66 0.25 -1.80
N LYS A 45 9.80 -0.12 -0.83
CA LYS A 45 8.70 0.73 -0.32
C LYS A 45 9.16 2.14 0.05
N THR A 46 10.13 2.24 0.95
CA THR A 46 10.62 3.52 1.43
C THR A 46 11.33 4.31 0.32
N SER A 47 12.11 3.65 -0.55
CA SER A 47 12.74 4.29 -1.71
C SER A 47 11.72 4.87 -2.69
N LEU A 48 10.66 4.13 -3.01
CA LEU A 48 9.57 4.61 -3.86
C LEU A 48 8.87 5.83 -3.25
N LEU A 49 8.64 5.82 -1.93
CA LEU A 49 8.05 6.97 -1.24
C LEU A 49 8.99 8.18 -1.17
N GLN A 50 10.30 7.97 -1.01
CA GLN A 50 11.29 9.04 -1.09
C GLN A 50 11.32 9.69 -2.48
N GLU A 51 11.30 8.87 -3.54
CA GLU A 51 11.20 9.36 -4.92
C GLU A 51 9.93 10.20 -5.10
N LEU A 52 8.77 9.69 -4.64
CA LEU A 52 7.48 10.35 -4.80
C LEU A 52 7.34 11.66 -4.01
N VAL A 53 7.88 11.72 -2.78
CA VAL A 53 7.78 12.90 -1.91
C VAL A 53 8.85 13.95 -2.26
N GLY A 54 9.93 13.54 -2.92
CA GLY A 54 11.05 14.44 -3.25
C GLY A 54 11.81 14.95 -2.02
N GLN A 55 11.70 14.25 -0.90
CA GLN A 55 12.43 14.53 0.34
C GLN A 55 13.13 13.25 0.79
N ASP A 56 14.30 13.41 1.42
CA ASP A 56 14.96 12.30 2.10
C ASP A 56 14.17 11.95 3.37
N LEU A 57 13.18 11.07 3.21
CA LEU A 57 12.66 10.28 4.33
C LEU A 57 13.89 9.57 4.91
N HIS A 58 14.25 9.81 6.17
CA HIS A 58 15.47 9.22 6.71
C HIS A 58 15.33 7.70 6.73
N VAL A 59 15.88 7.02 5.71
CA VAL A 59 15.99 5.56 5.67
C VAL A 59 16.96 5.16 6.76
N GLY A 60 16.43 4.90 7.95
CA GLY A 60 17.08 4.16 9.01
C GLY A 60 18.38 4.75 9.57
N HIS A 61 18.32 5.86 10.30
CA HIS A 61 19.26 6.13 11.40
C HIS A 61 18.56 6.65 12.66
N SER A 62 17.48 5.99 13.07
CA SER A 62 17.16 5.86 14.50
C SER A 62 17.31 4.40 14.89
N LEU A 63 18.56 3.93 14.92
CA LEU A 63 18.98 2.84 15.79
C LEU A 63 18.98 3.31 17.27
N GLU A 64 17.90 3.96 17.69
CA GLU A 64 17.49 3.92 19.09
C GLU A 64 16.43 2.83 19.17
N SER A 65 16.88 1.68 19.67
CA SER A 65 16.08 0.58 20.21
C SER A 65 14.73 1.08 20.78
N GLY A 66 13.69 1.06 19.96
CA GLY A 66 12.37 1.60 20.28
C GLY A 66 11.42 1.48 19.09
N THR A 67 11.01 0.24 18.81
CA THR A 67 9.85 -0.19 18.02
C THR A 67 9.04 0.90 17.31
N ARG A 68 9.42 1.26 16.07
CA ARG A 68 8.53 1.97 15.13
C ARG A 68 7.98 0.96 14.14
N HIS A 69 6.69 0.64 14.25
CA HIS A 69 6.05 -0.44 13.49
C HIS A 69 5.47 0.00 12.13
N TYR A 70 5.21 1.31 11.92
CA TYR A 70 4.80 1.90 10.64
C TYR A 70 5.09 3.40 10.64
N GLU A 71 5.16 4.01 9.47
CA GLU A 71 5.32 5.46 9.28
C GLU A 71 4.19 6.04 8.43
N VAL A 72 3.68 7.21 8.81
CA VAL A 72 2.67 7.95 8.03
C VAL A 72 3.33 9.13 7.34
N ILE A 73 3.41 9.07 6.02
CA ILE A 73 4.15 10.01 5.19
C ILE A 73 3.16 10.89 4.40
N PRO A 74 3.06 12.19 4.70
CA PRO A 74 2.22 13.11 3.94
C PRO A 74 2.86 13.46 2.59
N ALA A 75 2.03 13.59 1.54
CA ALA A 75 2.47 14.04 0.24
C ALA A 75 1.44 14.95 -0.44
N LEU A 76 1.93 15.87 -1.26
CA LEU A 76 1.13 16.67 -2.19
C LEU A 76 1.46 16.25 -3.61
N ILE A 77 0.54 15.55 -4.26
CA ILE A 77 0.76 15.00 -5.60
C ILE A 77 -0.27 15.64 -6.51
N HIS A 78 0.20 16.42 -7.50
CA HIS A 78 -0.65 17.15 -8.44
C HIS A 78 -1.78 17.95 -7.79
N GLY A 79 -1.50 18.61 -6.66
CA GLY A 79 -2.45 19.46 -5.91
C GLY A 79 -3.40 18.70 -4.98
N GLU A 80 -3.31 17.37 -4.90
CA GLU A 80 -4.13 16.53 -4.04
C GLU A 80 -3.33 16.08 -2.81
N LYS A 81 -4.00 15.98 -1.66
CA LYS A 81 -3.40 15.54 -0.39
C LYS A 81 -3.44 14.04 -0.25
N TYR A 82 -2.30 13.44 0.04
CA TYR A 82 -2.16 12.01 0.32
C TYR A 82 -1.47 11.78 1.67
N LEU A 83 -1.82 10.66 2.30
CA LEU A 83 -1.09 10.06 3.40
C LEU A 83 -0.73 8.63 2.97
N PHE A 84 0.56 8.32 2.98
CA PHE A 84 1.05 6.97 2.76
C PHE A 84 1.35 6.31 4.10
N VAL A 85 0.88 5.08 4.28
CA VAL A 85 1.21 4.27 5.46
C VAL A 85 2.27 3.27 5.04
N ASP A 86 3.54 3.58 5.32
CA ASP A 86 4.64 2.65 5.11
C ASP A 86 4.64 1.64 6.25
N THR A 87 4.25 0.41 5.94
CA THR A 87 4.27 -0.69 6.90
C THR A 87 5.66 -1.32 6.85
N ALA A 88 6.53 -0.89 7.77
CA ALA A 88 7.84 -1.49 7.90
C ALA A 88 7.67 -2.99 8.18
N GLY A 89 8.05 -3.84 7.21
CA GLY A 89 8.14 -5.28 7.42
C GLY A 89 6.84 -6.11 7.33
N PHE A 90 5.75 -5.61 6.73
CA PHE A 90 4.61 -6.51 6.42
C PHE A 90 5.04 -7.60 5.42
N GLY A 91 5.04 -8.87 5.83
CA GLY A 91 5.56 -10.00 5.06
C GLY A 91 7.07 -10.25 5.19
N ALA A 92 7.74 -9.67 6.19
CA ALA A 92 9.12 -9.99 6.53
C ALA A 92 9.17 -11.05 7.65
N ARG A 93 10.02 -12.08 7.48
CA ARG A 93 10.22 -13.20 8.43
C ARG A 93 10.47 -12.81 9.89
N ASP A 94 10.89 -11.57 10.13
CA ASP A 94 11.40 -11.12 11.42
C ASP A 94 10.37 -10.33 12.26
N MET A 95 9.10 -10.24 11.82
CA MET A 95 8.04 -9.52 12.54
C MET A 95 6.76 -10.36 12.68
N ASP A 96 6.11 -10.26 13.85
CA ASP A 96 4.83 -10.92 14.14
C ASP A 96 3.72 -10.34 13.24
N ASP A 97 3.22 -11.13 12.28
CA ASP A 97 2.17 -10.75 11.33
C ASP A 97 0.95 -10.14 12.02
N LYS A 98 0.63 -10.60 13.25
CA LYS A 98 -0.41 -10.03 14.09
C LYS A 98 -0.12 -8.60 14.52
N SER A 99 1.11 -8.30 14.92
CA SER A 99 1.49 -6.94 15.32
C SER A 99 1.36 -5.97 14.14
N ASN A 100 1.74 -6.39 12.93
CA ASN A 100 1.59 -5.53 11.76
C ASN A 100 0.12 -5.32 11.39
N PHE A 101 -0.71 -6.37 11.48
CA PHE A 101 -2.15 -6.25 11.32
C PHE A 101 -2.75 -5.24 12.32
N GLU A 102 -2.44 -5.37 13.61
CA GLU A 102 -2.91 -4.43 14.65
C GLU A 102 -2.49 -2.98 14.37
N ASN A 103 -1.32 -2.77 13.78
CA ASN A 103 -0.84 -1.44 13.38
C ASN A 103 -1.64 -0.86 12.20
N ILE A 104 -1.90 -1.66 11.15
CA ILE A 104 -2.76 -1.27 10.03
C ILE A 104 -4.16 -0.92 10.55
N MET A 105 -4.71 -1.75 11.43
CA MET A 105 -6.02 -1.51 12.02
C MET A 105 -6.06 -0.26 12.91
N SER A 106 -4.99 0.00 13.66
CA SER A 106 -4.84 1.23 14.44
C SER A 106 -4.83 2.47 13.55
N CYS A 107 -4.17 2.39 12.39
CA CYS A 107 -4.18 3.45 11.39
C CYS A 107 -5.60 3.70 10.83
N LEU A 108 -6.33 2.63 10.47
CA LEU A 108 -7.73 2.73 10.02
C LEU A 108 -8.62 3.41 11.06
N VAL A 109 -8.50 3.03 12.34
CA VAL A 109 -9.28 3.66 13.42
C VAL A 109 -8.91 5.13 13.60
N ALA A 110 -7.62 5.46 13.54
CA ALA A 110 -7.12 6.81 13.78
C ALA A 110 -7.47 7.77 12.64
N PHE A 111 -7.33 7.35 11.38
CA PHE A 111 -7.44 8.23 10.21
C PHE A 111 -8.72 8.04 9.42
N GLY A 112 -9.25 6.81 9.32
CA GLY A 112 -10.41 6.48 8.49
C GLY A 112 -11.63 7.40 8.66
N PRO A 113 -11.97 7.91 9.87
CA PRO A 113 -13.07 8.86 10.04
C PRO A 113 -12.85 10.25 9.41
N PHE A 114 -11.63 10.56 8.97
CA PHE A 114 -11.21 11.89 8.52
C PHE A 114 -10.69 11.91 7.08
N VAL A 115 -10.39 10.75 6.50
CA VAL A 115 -9.74 10.60 5.19
C VAL A 115 -10.52 9.63 4.31
N THR A 116 -10.27 9.67 3.01
CA THR A 116 -10.75 8.63 2.09
C THR A 116 -9.69 7.54 2.01
N ILE A 117 -10.05 6.29 2.33
CA ILE A 117 -9.17 5.13 2.07
C ILE A 117 -9.14 4.93 0.55
N ALA A 118 -8.05 5.36 -0.09
CA ALA A 118 -7.96 5.49 -1.53
C ALA A 118 -7.28 4.31 -2.22
N GLY A 119 -6.57 3.45 -1.48
CA GLY A 119 -6.01 2.25 -2.07
C GLY A 119 -4.92 1.56 -1.28
N VAL A 120 -4.33 0.57 -1.94
CA VAL A 120 -3.15 -0.17 -1.47
C VAL A 120 -2.14 -0.23 -2.61
N LEU A 121 -0.88 0.08 -2.33
CA LEU A 121 0.26 -0.26 -3.17
C LEU A 121 0.89 -1.53 -2.61
N PHE A 122 0.87 -2.62 -3.37
CA PHE A 122 1.56 -3.85 -2.99
C PHE A 122 2.85 -3.98 -3.82
N LEU A 123 4.00 -3.85 -3.16
CA LEU A 123 5.30 -3.87 -3.81
C LEU A 123 5.90 -5.27 -3.83
N HIS A 124 6.31 -5.69 -5.03
CA HIS A 124 7.09 -6.89 -5.26
C HIS A 124 8.41 -6.54 -5.98
N SER A 125 9.51 -7.14 -5.56
CA SER A 125 10.81 -6.92 -6.20
C SER A 125 10.92 -7.82 -7.43
N SER A 126 11.14 -7.27 -8.62
CA SER A 126 11.25 -8.07 -9.85
C SER A 126 12.41 -9.07 -9.81
N LYS A 127 13.39 -8.85 -8.90
CA LYS A 127 14.55 -9.74 -8.67
C LYS A 127 14.20 -11.07 -8.04
N GLU A 128 13.01 -11.21 -7.50
CA GLU A 128 12.57 -12.45 -6.90
C GLU A 128 12.02 -13.36 -8.01
N ASP A 129 12.67 -14.51 -8.24
CA ASP A 129 12.27 -15.45 -9.29
C ASP A 129 10.85 -16.00 -9.09
N ARG A 130 10.38 -16.04 -7.83
CA ARG A 130 9.08 -16.51 -7.36
C ARG A 130 8.72 -15.83 -6.05
N MET A 131 7.43 -15.71 -5.76
CA MET A 131 6.98 -15.35 -4.42
C MET A 131 7.42 -16.41 -3.41
N THR A 132 7.92 -15.94 -2.29
CA THR A 132 8.14 -16.76 -1.10
C THR A 132 6.80 -17.15 -0.46
N ASN A 133 6.76 -18.22 0.34
CA ASN A 133 5.54 -18.60 1.07
C ASN A 133 5.01 -17.46 1.96
N ASP A 134 5.91 -16.64 2.50
CA ASP A 134 5.56 -15.50 3.36
C ASP A 134 4.89 -14.38 2.52
N GLU A 135 5.37 -14.12 1.31
CA GLU A 135 4.70 -13.21 0.37
C GLU A 135 3.35 -13.75 -0.09
N VAL A 136 3.24 -15.05 -0.38
CA VAL A 136 1.96 -15.67 -0.74
C VAL A 136 0.93 -15.47 0.37
N LYS A 137 1.30 -15.74 1.64
CA LYS A 137 0.44 -15.45 2.79
C LYS A 137 0.06 -13.98 2.89
N THR A 138 1.02 -13.09 2.65
CA THR A 138 0.79 -11.64 2.65
C THR A 138 -0.25 -11.23 1.58
N VAL A 139 -0.18 -11.82 0.39
CA VAL A 139 -1.13 -11.58 -0.70
C VAL A 139 -2.51 -12.16 -0.34
N GLN A 140 -2.57 -13.35 0.24
CA GLN A 140 -3.83 -13.96 0.70
C GLN A 140 -4.49 -13.12 1.81
N TRP A 141 -3.71 -12.64 2.77
CA TRP A 141 -4.17 -11.69 3.77
C TRP A 141 -4.70 -10.40 3.11
N LEU A 142 -4.00 -9.86 2.10
CA LEU A 142 -4.42 -8.67 1.37
C LEU A 142 -5.77 -8.89 0.68
N GLN A 143 -5.99 -10.07 0.08
CA GLN A 143 -7.27 -10.45 -0.50
C GLN A 143 -8.39 -10.44 0.54
N CYS A 144 -8.15 -11.00 1.74
CA CYS A 144 -9.12 -11.00 2.83
C CYS A 144 -9.36 -9.60 3.42
N PHE A 145 -8.32 -8.77 3.53
CA PHE A 145 -8.39 -7.41 4.06
C PHE A 145 -9.16 -6.46 3.15
N CYS A 146 -8.86 -6.48 1.85
CA CYS A 146 -9.49 -5.63 0.85
C CYS A 146 -10.85 -6.16 0.40
N GLY A 147 -10.95 -7.45 0.09
CA GLY A 147 -12.10 -8.03 -0.60
C GLY A 147 -12.19 -7.61 -2.07
N PRO A 148 -12.91 -8.37 -2.90
CA PRO A 148 -12.87 -8.22 -4.35
C PRO A 148 -13.44 -6.89 -4.86
N GLU A 149 -14.39 -6.28 -4.15
CA GLU A 149 -14.91 -4.94 -4.50
C GLU A 149 -13.85 -3.84 -4.44
N PHE A 150 -12.84 -4.03 -3.57
CA PHE A 150 -11.77 -3.06 -3.37
C PHE A 150 -10.56 -3.33 -4.28
N PHE A 151 -10.50 -4.45 -5.02
CA PHE A 151 -9.32 -4.80 -5.83
C PHE A 151 -8.97 -3.74 -6.87
N GLN A 152 -9.95 -3.07 -7.47
CA GLN A 152 -9.74 -1.93 -8.37
C GLN A 152 -8.99 -0.74 -7.74
N ASN A 153 -8.97 -0.64 -6.41
CA ASN A 153 -8.21 0.37 -5.66
C ASN A 153 -6.83 -0.17 -5.21
N ILE A 154 -6.41 -1.35 -5.68
CA ILE A 154 -5.08 -1.91 -5.45
C ILE A 154 -4.21 -1.66 -6.69
N THR A 155 -2.97 -1.27 -6.46
CA THR A 155 -1.93 -1.21 -7.48
C THR A 155 -0.80 -2.16 -7.09
N ILE A 156 -0.58 -3.19 -7.90
CA ILE A 156 0.60 -4.06 -7.80
C ILE A 156 1.77 -3.31 -8.41
N VAL A 157 2.80 -3.04 -7.62
CA VAL A 157 3.98 -2.29 -8.05
C VAL A 157 5.18 -3.23 -8.10
N THR A 158 5.85 -3.32 -9.24
CA THR A 158 7.09 -4.07 -9.36
C THR A 158 8.29 -3.13 -9.41
N THR A 159 9.41 -3.49 -8.79
CA THR A 159 10.55 -2.58 -8.60
C THR A 159 11.88 -3.23 -9.02
N LYS A 160 12.95 -2.41 -9.08
CA LYS A 160 14.35 -2.78 -9.37
C LYS A 160 14.64 -3.17 -10.81
N TRP A 161 13.86 -2.68 -11.77
CA TRP A 161 14.06 -2.95 -13.18
C TRP A 161 15.35 -2.36 -13.77
N ASP A 162 15.86 -1.29 -13.17
CA ASP A 162 17.13 -0.61 -13.48
C ASP A 162 18.37 -1.48 -13.24
N THR A 163 18.22 -2.58 -12.51
CA THR A 163 19.36 -3.42 -12.10
C THR A 163 19.61 -4.63 -13.01
N TYR A 164 18.99 -4.69 -14.19
CA TYR A 164 19.14 -5.81 -15.14
C TYR A 164 19.99 -5.44 -16.34
N ASN A 165 20.63 -6.46 -16.92
CA ASN A 165 21.19 -6.36 -18.27
C ASN A 165 20.16 -6.89 -19.28
N SER A 166 20.38 -6.67 -20.58
CA SER A 166 19.39 -6.99 -21.62
C SER A 166 18.93 -8.46 -21.61
N LYS A 167 19.81 -9.42 -21.29
CA LYS A 167 19.43 -10.85 -21.23
C LYS A 167 18.62 -11.18 -19.98
N SER A 168 19.04 -10.69 -18.82
CA SER A 168 18.33 -10.96 -17.56
C SER A 168 17.01 -10.19 -17.47
N PHE A 169 16.90 -9.06 -18.15
CA PHE A 169 15.67 -8.26 -18.26
C PHE A 169 14.54 -9.04 -18.94
N GLN A 170 14.82 -9.68 -20.09
CA GLN A 170 13.80 -10.47 -20.80
C GLN A 170 13.28 -11.63 -19.95
N ARG A 171 14.17 -12.33 -19.24
CA ARG A 171 13.78 -13.39 -18.31
C ARG A 171 12.92 -12.86 -17.17
N ALA A 172 13.26 -11.69 -16.59
CA ALA A 172 12.46 -11.08 -15.54
C ALA A 172 11.06 -10.68 -16.02
N ARG A 173 10.92 -10.23 -17.27
CA ARG A 173 9.61 -9.96 -17.88
C ARG A 173 8.74 -11.22 -18.01
N GLU A 174 9.33 -12.34 -18.44
CA GLU A 174 8.62 -13.63 -18.49
C GLU A 174 8.21 -14.11 -17.10
N GLN A 175 9.06 -13.91 -16.09
CA GLN A 175 8.73 -14.23 -14.70
C GLN A 175 7.59 -13.37 -14.17
N LEU A 176 7.56 -12.08 -14.50
CA LEU A 176 6.44 -11.21 -14.17
C LEU A 176 5.13 -11.71 -14.78
N GLN A 177 5.12 -12.14 -16.05
CA GLN A 177 3.92 -12.68 -16.68
C GLN A 177 3.39 -13.92 -15.94
N ASN A 178 4.30 -14.80 -15.47
CA ASN A 178 3.90 -15.96 -14.68
C ASN A 178 3.32 -15.55 -13.31
N LEU A 179 3.90 -14.51 -12.68
CA LEU A 179 3.38 -13.96 -11.43
C LEU A 179 1.97 -13.37 -11.61
N THR A 180 1.76 -12.56 -12.66
CA THR A 180 0.48 -11.89 -12.92
C THR A 180 -0.62 -12.84 -13.36
N ASN A 181 -0.26 -13.99 -13.94
CA ASN A 181 -1.20 -15.06 -14.30
C ASN A 181 -1.34 -16.15 -13.21
N GLY A 182 -0.61 -16.02 -12.10
CA GLY A 182 -0.64 -16.98 -11.00
C GLY A 182 -1.88 -16.87 -10.11
N GLU A 183 -2.09 -17.87 -9.25
CA GLU A 183 -3.30 -17.96 -8.41
C GLU A 183 -3.45 -16.84 -7.38
N ASP A 184 -2.34 -16.26 -6.89
CA ASP A 184 -2.40 -15.24 -5.85
C ASP A 184 -2.55 -13.82 -6.43
N ILE A 185 -1.53 -13.32 -7.14
CA ILE A 185 -1.55 -11.97 -7.74
C ILE A 185 -2.55 -11.91 -8.89
N GLY A 186 -2.66 -12.96 -9.69
CA GLY A 186 -3.62 -13.01 -10.80
C GLY A 186 -5.07 -12.98 -10.33
N ALA A 187 -5.40 -13.53 -9.17
CA ALA A 187 -6.75 -13.40 -8.59
C ALA A 187 -7.11 -11.95 -8.21
N ILE A 188 -6.12 -11.12 -7.87
CA ILE A 188 -6.32 -9.70 -7.57
C ILE A 188 -6.40 -8.86 -8.86
N LEU A 189 -5.55 -9.17 -9.86
CA LEU A 189 -5.54 -8.47 -11.15
C LEU A 189 -6.73 -8.84 -12.04
N HIS A 190 -7.21 -10.08 -11.93
CA HIS A 190 -8.26 -10.66 -12.78
C HIS A 190 -9.30 -11.39 -11.92
N PRO A 191 -10.02 -10.70 -11.02
CA PRO A 191 -11.07 -11.31 -10.23
C PRO A 191 -12.25 -11.73 -11.12
N PRO A 192 -13.10 -12.67 -10.67
CA PRO A 192 -14.30 -13.05 -11.40
C PRO A 192 -15.29 -11.89 -11.51
N ASP A 193 -16.12 -11.91 -12.55
CA ASP A 193 -17.24 -10.97 -12.69
C ASP A 193 -18.14 -11.00 -11.44
N PRO A 194 -18.68 -9.84 -10.99
CA PRO A 194 -18.66 -8.52 -11.63
C PRO A 194 -17.52 -7.60 -11.15
N TYR A 195 -16.48 -8.13 -10.51
CA TYR A 195 -15.47 -7.31 -9.86
C TYR A 195 -14.44 -6.76 -10.85
N VAL A 196 -13.96 -5.54 -10.59
CA VAL A 196 -12.87 -4.92 -11.34
C VAL A 196 -11.56 -5.19 -10.61
N GLY A 197 -10.57 -5.70 -11.35
CA GLY A 197 -9.27 -6.07 -10.81
C GLY A 197 -8.33 -4.90 -10.57
N ALA A 198 -7.22 -5.20 -9.90
CA ALA A 198 -6.14 -4.27 -9.63
C ALA A 198 -5.40 -3.82 -10.88
N SER A 199 -4.63 -2.74 -10.73
CA SER A 199 -3.69 -2.26 -11.75
C SER A 199 -2.29 -2.80 -11.50
N LEU A 200 -1.50 -2.96 -12.56
CA LEU A 200 -0.07 -3.29 -12.49
C LEU A 200 0.75 -2.07 -12.92
N TYR A 201 1.80 -1.73 -12.16
CA TYR A 201 2.75 -0.68 -12.48
C TYR A 201 4.18 -1.17 -12.29
N ASN A 202 5.00 -1.08 -13.34
CA ASN A 202 6.42 -1.45 -13.28
C ASN A 202 7.25 -0.18 -13.03
N HIS A 203 7.64 0.05 -11.78
CA HIS A 203 8.33 1.26 -11.35
C HIS A 203 9.72 1.35 -11.96
N GLY A 204 10.02 2.49 -12.59
CA GLY A 204 11.27 2.69 -13.33
C GLY A 204 11.27 2.13 -14.75
N ILE A 205 10.16 1.59 -15.25
CA ILE A 205 9.98 1.32 -16.69
C ILE A 205 9.24 2.50 -17.30
N PRO A 206 9.75 3.12 -18.37
CA PRO A 206 9.04 4.20 -19.05
C PRO A 206 7.58 3.83 -19.39
N GLY A 207 6.64 4.67 -18.97
CA GLY A 207 5.20 4.44 -19.12
C GLY A 207 4.63 3.30 -18.25
N GLY A 208 5.39 2.83 -17.24
CA GLY A 208 5.00 1.77 -16.31
C GLY A 208 4.96 0.36 -16.91
N GLY A 209 5.46 0.16 -18.12
CA GLY A 209 5.44 -1.13 -18.82
C GLY A 209 4.04 -1.65 -19.15
N VAL A 210 3.03 -0.75 -19.22
CA VAL A 210 1.62 -1.07 -19.48
C VAL A 210 1.35 -1.37 -20.97
N SER A 211 2.30 -1.04 -21.86
CA SER A 211 2.26 -1.40 -23.28
C SER A 211 3.30 -2.47 -23.62
N ASP A 212 3.11 -3.18 -24.73
CA ASP A 212 4.08 -4.19 -25.21
C ASP A 212 5.49 -3.61 -25.45
N SER A 213 5.62 -2.28 -25.59
CA SER A 213 6.90 -1.59 -25.63
C SER A 213 7.41 -1.31 -24.22
N TRP A 214 8.26 -2.21 -23.72
CA TRP A 214 9.10 -1.94 -22.57
C TRP A 214 10.28 -1.08 -23.05
N GLY A 215 10.34 0.17 -22.59
CA GLY A 215 11.51 1.04 -22.81
C GLY A 215 12.70 0.57 -21.96
N ASP A 216 13.85 1.21 -22.18
CA ASP A 216 15.02 1.01 -21.31
C ASP A 216 14.67 1.48 -19.88
N PRO A 217 14.96 0.68 -18.84
CA PRO A 217 14.69 1.08 -17.47
C PRO A 217 15.38 2.39 -17.10
N LEU A 218 14.62 3.28 -16.44
CA LEU A 218 15.10 4.52 -15.87
C LEU A 218 15.98 4.23 -14.65
N ASP A 219 17.20 4.74 -14.67
CA ASP A 219 18.17 4.55 -13.59
C ASP A 219 17.70 5.26 -12.31
N ILE A 220 17.94 4.64 -11.15
CA ILE A 220 17.46 5.16 -9.88
C ILE A 220 18.14 6.47 -9.46
N ASP A 221 19.40 6.66 -9.84
CA ASP A 221 20.19 7.83 -9.49
C ASP A 221 20.11 8.89 -10.59
N ASP A 222 20.29 8.50 -11.85
CA ASP A 222 20.34 9.44 -12.97
C ASP A 222 18.95 9.96 -13.38
N ASP A 223 17.91 9.12 -13.30
CA ASP A 223 16.56 9.43 -13.77
C ASP A 223 15.54 9.65 -12.64
N ARG A 224 16.01 9.93 -11.41
CA ARG A 224 15.18 10.07 -10.20
C ARG A 224 13.95 10.98 -10.38
N SER A 225 14.12 12.11 -11.08
CA SER A 225 13.03 13.06 -11.31
C SER A 225 11.96 12.54 -12.27
N GLU A 226 12.37 11.78 -13.29
CA GLU A 226 11.44 11.17 -14.25
C GLU A 226 10.66 10.04 -13.57
N ARG A 227 11.37 9.17 -12.85
CA ARG A 227 10.75 8.09 -12.05
C ARG A 227 9.72 8.63 -11.08
N ALA A 228 10.05 9.70 -10.34
CA ALA A 228 9.12 10.37 -9.42
C ALA A 228 7.88 10.92 -10.14
N ALA A 229 8.06 11.53 -11.32
CA ALA A 229 6.96 12.04 -12.13
C ALA A 229 6.05 10.91 -12.64
N GLU A 230 6.60 9.74 -12.99
CA GLU A 230 5.82 8.59 -13.44
C GLU A 230 4.94 8.01 -12.33
N ILE A 231 5.51 7.69 -11.16
CA ILE A 231 4.70 7.21 -10.03
C ILE A 231 3.68 8.26 -9.59
N GLY A 232 4.03 9.56 -9.63
CA GLY A 232 3.10 10.66 -9.35
C GLY A 232 1.87 10.66 -10.27
N LYS A 233 2.07 10.43 -11.58
CA LYS A 233 0.97 10.28 -12.56
C LYS A 233 0.12 9.06 -12.27
N VAL A 234 0.73 7.93 -11.90
CA VAL A 234 0.00 6.69 -11.55
C VAL A 234 -0.88 6.91 -10.32
N ILE A 235 -0.33 7.51 -9.26
CA ILE A 235 -1.12 7.84 -8.05
C ILE A 235 -2.27 8.80 -8.37
N GLN A 236 -2.03 9.79 -9.23
CA GLN A 236 -3.09 10.69 -9.68
C GLN A 236 -4.17 9.95 -10.49
N GLN A 237 -3.77 9.07 -11.40
CA GLN A 237 -4.71 8.37 -12.29
C GLN A 237 -5.57 7.37 -11.52
N LEU A 238 -4.95 6.58 -10.63
CA LEU A 238 -5.61 5.44 -9.99
C LEU A 238 -6.22 5.77 -8.63
N HIS A 239 -5.63 6.71 -7.88
CA HIS A 239 -6.02 6.94 -6.48
C HIS A 239 -6.56 8.34 -6.19
N ARG A 240 -6.67 9.23 -7.19
CA ARG A 240 -7.31 10.56 -6.98
C ARG A 240 -8.80 10.46 -6.71
N ASN A 241 -9.51 9.65 -7.48
CA ASN A 241 -10.95 9.43 -7.32
C ASN A 241 -11.16 7.92 -7.15
N PRO A 242 -10.85 7.36 -5.98
CA PRO A 242 -10.95 5.93 -5.76
C PRO A 242 -12.40 5.48 -5.95
N ALA A 243 -12.58 4.26 -6.43
CA ALA A 243 -13.90 3.68 -6.56
C ALA A 243 -14.60 3.62 -5.19
N PRO A 244 -15.93 3.74 -5.11
CA PRO A 244 -16.69 3.73 -3.86
C PRO A 244 -16.79 2.31 -3.29
N ALA A 245 -15.65 1.70 -2.99
CA ALA A 245 -15.52 0.38 -2.41
C ALA A 245 -14.98 0.50 -0.99
N GLN A 246 -15.55 -0.28 -0.08
CA GLN A 246 -15.10 -0.36 1.30
C GLN A 246 -14.22 -1.60 1.47
N LEU A 247 -13.17 -1.49 2.28
CA LEU A 247 -12.37 -2.64 2.70
C LEU A 247 -13.26 -3.72 3.33
N GLN A 248 -13.05 -4.99 2.98
CA GLN A 248 -13.75 -6.13 3.58
C GLN A 248 -13.66 -6.12 5.09
N VAL A 249 -12.47 -5.86 5.67
CA VAL A 249 -12.30 -5.81 7.13
C VAL A 249 -13.22 -4.77 7.78
N ASN A 250 -13.42 -3.61 7.12
CA ASN A 250 -14.29 -2.56 7.63
C ASN A 250 -15.77 -2.98 7.58
N ARG A 251 -16.18 -3.68 6.52
CA ARG A 251 -17.54 -4.25 6.41
C ARG A 251 -17.81 -5.26 7.51
N GLU A 252 -16.89 -6.19 7.71
CA GLU A 252 -17.02 -7.22 8.75
C GLU A 252 -17.15 -6.64 10.16
N MET A 253 -16.36 -5.61 10.47
CA MET A 253 -16.46 -4.92 11.77
C MET A 253 -17.73 -4.08 11.91
N GLU A 254 -18.30 -3.58 10.80
CA GLU A 254 -19.58 -2.88 10.81
C GLU A 254 -20.78 -3.82 11.00
N GLU A 255 -20.66 -5.05 10.52
CA GLU A 255 -21.56 -6.17 10.81
C GLU A 255 -21.41 -6.70 12.25
N GLY A 256 -20.41 -6.23 12.99
CA GLY A 256 -20.23 -6.49 14.42
C GLY A 256 -19.24 -7.60 14.75
N LYS A 257 -18.47 -8.12 13.78
CA LYS A 257 -17.37 -9.05 14.07
C LYS A 257 -16.28 -8.35 14.89
N ASP A 258 -15.69 -9.07 15.84
CA ASP A 258 -14.47 -8.61 16.49
C ASP A 258 -13.31 -8.55 15.49
N ILE A 259 -12.37 -7.62 15.70
CA ILE A 259 -11.19 -7.44 14.84
C ILE A 259 -10.42 -8.75 14.64
N MET A 260 -10.28 -9.57 15.69
CA MET A 260 -9.57 -10.86 15.63
C MET A 260 -10.40 -11.98 15.01
N GLU A 261 -11.70 -11.77 14.76
CA GLU A 261 -12.60 -12.72 14.13
C GLU A 261 -12.82 -12.46 12.63
N THR A 262 -12.27 -11.35 12.12
CA THR A 262 -12.27 -10.99 10.69
C THR A 262 -11.57 -12.04 9.84
N THR A 263 -11.91 -12.12 8.55
CA THR A 263 -11.21 -13.02 7.63
C THR A 263 -9.74 -12.64 7.49
N ALA A 264 -9.44 -11.34 7.50
CA ALA A 264 -8.07 -10.83 7.47
C ALA A 264 -7.26 -11.30 8.68
N ALA A 265 -7.79 -11.21 9.90
CA ALA A 265 -7.09 -11.69 11.09
C ALA A 265 -6.85 -13.20 11.09
N LYS A 266 -7.75 -13.98 10.48
CA LYS A 266 -7.64 -15.44 10.35
C LYS A 266 -6.67 -15.88 9.25
N ALA A 267 -6.29 -14.97 8.35
CA ALA A 267 -5.37 -15.24 7.25
C ALA A 267 -3.89 -14.95 7.61
N LEU A 268 -3.63 -14.50 8.85
CA LEU A 268 -2.29 -14.31 9.41
C LEU A 268 -1.63 -15.67 9.73
#